data_AF-A0A4S3KC06-F1
#
_entry.id   AF-A0A4S3KC06-F1
#
_cell.length_a   1.000
_cell.length_b   1.000
_cell.length_c   1.000
_cell.angle_alpha   90.00
_cell.angle_beta   90.00
_cell.angle_gamma   90.00
#
_symmetry.space_group_name_H-M   'P 1'
#
loop_
_entity.id
_entity.type
_entity.pdbx_description
1 polymer ?
#
loop_
_entity_poly.entity_id
_entity_poly.type
_entity_poly.pdbx_seq_one_letter_code
_entity_poly.pdbx_strand_id
1 'polypeptide(L)'
;MSSLTLQAEHLKLARLLGCPESVIAGLAGLDVAALRQLRGACTSMLFDGDRATLQRVAGAARILPGALNALLAEKAMGPVLASRVAGLMPPKDGVEIATRVALSFNVEVTLLLDPRSAAPMLRLMPMDLVVAVTRELVKRREFIVMARFVDTLTDEQIRGCMAVIDDESMLRIGFFVESPQRLAEVVSLMNDARLQKVVAIAGRPELALGGAVMVLLSGVEAPLRVRIVQAAMTHADESVGEQLVIAAREHGMQALLTDLVASLPAVASQRLARLMA
;
A
#
# COMPACT_ATOMS: atom_id res chain seq x y z
N MET A 1 -9.40 -11.93 15.67
CA MET A 1 -8.87 -11.05 14.59
C MET A 1 -7.45 -10.66 14.97
N SER A 2 -6.51 -10.64 14.02
CA SER A 2 -5.08 -10.49 14.36
C SER A 2 -4.78 -9.10 14.93
N SER A 3 -4.00 -9.03 16.01
CA SER A 3 -3.49 -7.77 16.62
C SER A 3 -2.81 -6.86 15.58
N LEU A 4 -2.21 -7.46 14.55
CA LEU A 4 -1.50 -6.78 13.46
C LEU A 4 -2.42 -5.94 12.57
N THR A 5 -3.62 -6.44 12.25
CA THR A 5 -4.57 -5.68 11.42
C THR A 5 -5.07 -4.44 12.17
N LEU A 6 -5.24 -4.55 13.50
CA LEU A 6 -5.60 -3.43 14.36
C LEU A 6 -4.48 -2.38 14.39
N GLN A 7 -3.24 -2.83 14.61
CA GLN A 7 -2.05 -1.97 14.57
C GLN A 7 -1.91 -1.23 13.23
N ALA A 8 -2.13 -1.93 12.11
CA ALA A 8 -2.08 -1.32 10.78
C ALA A 8 -3.11 -0.20 10.62
N GLU A 9 -4.35 -0.38 11.10
CA GLU A 9 -5.37 0.68 11.03
C GLU A 9 -5.09 1.84 11.99
N HIS A 10 -4.50 1.59 13.17
CA HIS A 10 -4.04 2.65 14.08
C HIS A 10 -2.99 3.55 13.40
N LEU A 11 -1.96 2.95 12.80
CA LEU A 11 -0.91 3.67 12.09
C LEU A 11 -1.47 4.49 10.91
N LYS A 12 -2.41 3.92 10.14
CA LYS A 12 -3.09 4.62 9.04
C LYS A 12 -3.88 5.83 9.54
N LEU A 13 -4.63 5.68 10.64
CA LEU A 13 -5.43 6.77 11.22
C LEU A 13 -4.56 7.87 11.83
N ALA A 14 -3.54 7.48 12.60
CA ALA A 14 -2.56 8.41 13.17
C ALA A 14 -1.93 9.29 12.08
N ARG A 15 -1.54 8.64 10.97
CA ARG A 15 -0.97 9.32 9.81
C ARG A 15 -1.98 10.23 9.11
N LEU A 16 -3.23 9.80 8.93
CA LEU A 16 -4.28 10.63 8.34
C LEU A 16 -4.52 11.91 9.14
N LEU A 17 -4.51 11.80 10.48
CA LEU A 17 -4.75 12.92 11.38
C LEU A 17 -3.50 13.73 11.71
N GLY A 18 -2.32 13.30 11.25
CA GLY A 18 -1.05 13.96 11.52
C GLY A 18 -0.66 13.94 13.00
N CYS A 19 -1.04 12.88 13.73
CA CYS A 19 -0.78 12.75 15.17
C CYS A 19 0.04 11.48 15.50
N PRO A 20 0.70 11.43 16.68
CA PRO A 20 1.37 10.22 17.14
C PRO A 20 0.40 9.05 17.37
N GLU A 21 0.88 7.82 17.18
CA GLU A 21 0.08 6.60 17.43
C GLU A 21 -0.46 6.52 18.86
N SER A 22 0.25 7.07 19.85
CA SER A 22 -0.20 7.12 21.24
C SER A 22 -1.51 7.89 21.44
N VAL A 23 -1.83 8.84 20.57
CA VAL A 23 -3.12 9.55 20.58
C VAL A 23 -4.24 8.64 20.10
N ILE A 24 -3.97 7.80 19.10
CA ILE A 24 -4.92 6.81 18.57
C ILE A 24 -5.09 5.62 19.52
N ALA A 25 -4.06 5.30 20.33
CA ALA A 25 -4.14 4.23 21.32
C ALA A 25 -5.31 4.40 22.33
N GLY A 26 -5.78 5.63 22.54
CA GLY A 26 -7.01 5.90 23.31
C GLY A 26 -8.30 5.34 22.70
N LEU A 27 -8.26 4.89 21.44
CA LEU A 27 -9.36 4.24 20.72
C LEU A 27 -9.31 2.70 20.82
N ALA A 28 -8.53 2.12 21.76
CA ALA A 28 -8.29 0.68 21.88
C ALA A 28 -9.55 -0.21 22.03
N GLY A 29 -10.72 0.37 22.29
CA GLY A 29 -12.00 -0.37 22.32
C GLY A 29 -12.66 -0.58 20.95
N LEU A 30 -12.15 0.04 19.88
CA LEU A 30 -12.70 -0.11 18.53
C LEU A 30 -12.10 -1.33 17.83
N ASP A 31 -12.94 -2.06 17.10
CA ASP A 31 -12.48 -3.09 16.19
C ASP A 31 -11.95 -2.49 14.87
N VAL A 32 -11.34 -3.35 14.04
CA VAL A 32 -10.77 -2.97 12.74
C VAL A 32 -11.82 -2.34 11.83
N ALA A 33 -13.08 -2.83 11.87
CA ALA A 33 -14.14 -2.32 11.00
C ALA A 33 -14.55 -0.90 11.40
N ALA A 34 -14.71 -0.65 12.70
CA ALA A 34 -15.02 0.66 13.25
C ALA A 34 -13.88 1.66 12.99
N LEU A 35 -12.61 1.25 13.14
CA LEU A 35 -11.46 2.11 12.82
C LEU A 35 -11.41 2.47 11.33
N ARG A 36 -11.72 1.53 10.44
CA ARG A 36 -11.84 1.79 9.00
C ARG A 36 -12.97 2.76 8.69
N GLN A 37 -14.13 2.60 9.33
CA GLN A 37 -15.25 3.52 9.18
C GLN A 37 -14.89 4.93 9.68
N LEU A 38 -14.25 5.04 10.85
CA LEU A 38 -13.78 6.31 11.40
C LEU A 38 -12.78 6.97 10.45
N ARG A 39 -11.77 6.24 9.98
CA ARG A 39 -10.78 6.74 9.01
C ARG A 39 -11.45 7.19 7.71
N GLY A 40 -12.44 6.44 7.23
CA GLY A 40 -13.26 6.81 6.08
C GLY A 40 -14.00 8.13 6.30
N ALA A 41 -14.67 8.28 7.44
CA ALA A 41 -15.40 9.50 7.82
C ALA A 41 -14.47 10.70 7.98
N CYS A 42 -13.32 10.55 8.66
CA CYS A 42 -12.30 11.58 8.76
C CYS A 42 -11.78 12.00 7.39
N THR A 43 -11.54 11.05 6.49
CA THR A 43 -11.14 11.36 5.11
C THR A 43 -12.23 12.17 4.41
N SER A 44 -13.49 11.73 4.46
CA SER A 44 -14.59 12.49 3.86
C SER A 44 -14.67 13.90 4.45
N MET A 45 -14.61 14.08 5.77
CA MET A 45 -14.64 15.41 6.39
C MET A 45 -13.48 16.31 5.96
N LEU A 46 -12.25 15.77 5.90
CA LEU A 46 -11.05 16.53 5.54
C LEU A 46 -11.04 16.98 4.08
N PHE A 47 -11.70 16.24 3.19
CA PHE A 47 -11.70 16.49 1.75
C PHE A 47 -13.02 17.08 1.20
N ASP A 48 -14.16 16.83 1.84
CA ASP A 48 -15.47 17.29 1.37
C ASP A 48 -15.88 18.67 1.91
N GLY A 49 -15.31 19.13 3.03
CA GLY A 49 -15.71 20.38 3.70
C GLY A 49 -15.62 21.64 2.82
N ASP A 50 -14.62 21.71 1.94
CA ASP A 50 -14.39 22.86 1.04
C ASP A 50 -14.72 22.56 -0.43
N ARG A 51 -15.39 21.43 -0.70
CA ARG A 51 -15.49 20.85 -2.06
C ARG A 51 -16.08 21.82 -3.09
N ALA A 52 -17.12 22.57 -2.75
CA ALA A 52 -17.75 23.53 -3.66
C ALA A 52 -16.83 24.70 -4.03
N THR A 53 -15.97 25.14 -3.11
CA THR A 53 -14.96 26.18 -3.38
C THR A 53 -13.83 25.61 -4.23
N LEU A 54 -13.35 24.42 -3.90
CA LEU A 54 -12.28 23.74 -4.64
C LEU A 54 -12.71 23.36 -6.07
N GLN A 55 -13.97 22.99 -6.28
CA GLN A 55 -14.54 22.74 -7.61
C GLN A 55 -14.56 24.01 -8.47
N ARG A 56 -14.85 25.18 -7.88
CA ARG A 56 -14.76 26.46 -8.59
C ARG A 56 -13.32 26.77 -9.02
N VAL A 57 -12.34 26.50 -8.15
CA VAL A 57 -10.91 26.63 -8.48
C VAL A 57 -10.51 25.67 -9.60
N ALA A 58 -10.89 24.39 -9.50
CA ALA A 58 -10.64 23.39 -10.54
C ALA A 58 -11.27 23.78 -11.89
N GLY A 59 -12.49 24.33 -11.86
CA GLY A 59 -13.17 24.84 -13.06
C GLY A 59 -12.46 26.05 -13.67
N ALA A 60 -11.96 26.97 -12.84
CA ALA A 60 -11.23 28.16 -13.30
C ALA A 60 -9.89 27.80 -13.96
N ALA A 61 -9.24 26.70 -13.54
CA ALA A 61 -8.00 26.22 -14.16
C ALA A 61 -8.15 25.96 -15.67
N ARG A 62 -9.35 25.64 -16.17
CA ARG A 62 -9.62 25.45 -17.60
C ARG A 62 -9.42 26.70 -18.46
N ILE A 63 -9.45 27.88 -17.84
CA ILE A 63 -9.36 29.17 -18.55
C ILE A 63 -7.90 29.52 -18.84
N LEU A 64 -6.98 29.01 -18.03
CA LEU A 64 -5.56 29.34 -18.11
C LEU A 64 -4.78 28.27 -18.88
N PRO A 65 -3.72 28.64 -19.62
CA PRO A 65 -2.80 27.67 -20.21
C PRO A 65 -2.15 26.79 -19.13
N GLY A 66 -1.92 25.52 -19.41
CA GLY A 66 -1.44 24.59 -18.38
C GLY A 66 -0.08 24.97 -17.75
N ALA A 67 0.78 25.73 -18.43
CA ALA A 67 2.05 26.20 -17.88
C ALA A 67 1.83 27.23 -16.76
N LEU A 68 0.82 28.09 -16.93
CA LEU A 68 0.42 29.04 -15.89
C LEU A 68 -0.26 28.32 -14.73
N ASN A 69 -1.10 27.32 -15.01
CA ASN A 69 -1.67 26.47 -13.96
C ASN A 69 -0.60 25.73 -13.15
N ALA A 70 0.42 25.17 -13.81
CA ALA A 70 1.54 24.51 -13.13
C ALA A 70 2.32 25.49 -12.23
N LEU A 71 2.59 26.70 -12.72
CA LEU A 71 3.23 27.75 -11.94
C LEU A 71 2.38 28.14 -10.72
N LEU A 72 1.08 28.34 -10.90
CA LEU A 72 0.15 28.68 -9.81
C LEU A 72 0.05 27.56 -8.77
N ALA A 73 -0.02 26.31 -9.23
CA ALA A 73 -0.05 25.14 -8.35
C ALA A 73 1.18 25.12 -7.45
N GLU A 74 2.38 25.27 -8.01
CA GLU A 74 3.64 25.24 -7.25
C GLU A 74 3.84 26.46 -6.36
N LYS A 75 3.64 27.66 -6.91
CA LYS A 75 4.14 28.90 -6.30
C LYS A 75 3.09 29.64 -5.48
N ALA A 76 1.80 29.45 -5.78
CA ALA A 76 0.72 30.14 -5.09
C ALA A 76 -0.10 29.21 -4.19
N MET A 77 -0.46 28.03 -4.68
CA MET A 77 -1.34 27.11 -3.94
C MET A 77 -0.59 26.22 -2.95
N GLY A 78 0.60 25.75 -3.33
CA GLY A 78 1.36 24.77 -2.56
C GLY A 78 0.73 23.37 -2.55
N PRO A 79 1.41 22.36 -1.96
CA PRO A 79 1.01 20.96 -2.08
C PRO A 79 -0.36 20.61 -1.46
N VAL A 80 -0.74 21.27 -0.36
CA VAL A 80 -1.98 20.99 0.37
C VAL A 80 -3.21 21.37 -0.46
N LEU A 81 -3.23 22.57 -1.03
CA LEU A 81 -4.36 22.99 -1.86
C LEU A 81 -4.33 22.28 -3.21
N ALA A 82 -3.14 22.08 -3.79
CA ALA A 82 -3.00 21.37 -5.05
C ALA A 82 -3.51 19.92 -4.96
N SER A 83 -3.21 19.18 -3.88
CA SER A 83 -3.69 17.80 -3.73
C SER A 83 -5.22 17.71 -3.62
N ARG A 84 -5.85 18.67 -2.93
CA ARG A 84 -7.31 18.74 -2.79
C ARG A 84 -8.00 19.11 -4.10
N VAL A 85 -7.38 19.96 -4.91
CA VAL A 85 -7.92 20.37 -6.22
C VAL A 85 -7.69 19.29 -7.29
N ALA A 86 -6.57 18.59 -7.26
CA ALA A 86 -6.18 17.61 -8.29
C ALA A 86 -7.27 16.54 -8.53
N GLY A 87 -7.88 16.02 -7.47
CA GLY A 87 -8.97 15.02 -7.57
C GLY A 87 -10.30 15.56 -8.10
N LEU A 88 -10.41 16.87 -8.31
CA LEU A 88 -11.60 17.54 -8.85
C LEU A 88 -11.39 18.04 -10.28
N MET A 89 -10.14 17.97 -10.77
CA MET A 89 -9.81 18.42 -12.11
C MET A 89 -10.24 17.40 -13.17
N PRO A 90 -10.53 17.86 -14.39
CA PRO A 90 -10.62 16.97 -15.54
C PRO A 90 -9.31 16.19 -15.68
N PRO A 91 -9.36 14.88 -15.96
CA PRO A 91 -8.17 14.02 -15.87
C PRO A 91 -6.99 14.47 -16.73
N LYS A 92 -7.26 14.93 -17.96
CA LYS A 92 -6.21 15.37 -18.89
C LYS A 92 -5.52 16.65 -18.41
N ASP A 93 -6.28 17.59 -17.87
CA ASP A 93 -5.77 18.86 -17.35
C ASP A 93 -4.86 18.62 -16.14
N GLY A 94 -5.27 17.70 -15.25
CA GLY A 94 -4.46 17.27 -14.11
C GLY A 94 -3.14 16.62 -14.53
N VAL A 95 -3.16 15.75 -15.55
CA VAL A 95 -1.93 15.15 -16.13
C VAL A 95 -1.03 16.21 -16.77
N GLU A 96 -1.60 17.16 -17.52
CA GLU A 96 -0.84 18.26 -18.13
C GLU A 96 -0.11 19.11 -17.08
N ILE A 97 -0.75 19.39 -15.94
CA ILE A 97 -0.11 20.10 -14.83
C ILE A 97 0.96 19.24 -14.17
N ALA A 98 0.64 17.98 -13.84
CA ALA A 98 1.56 17.06 -13.16
C ALA A 98 2.86 16.84 -13.96
N THR A 99 2.79 16.86 -15.29
CA THR A 99 3.97 16.72 -16.17
C THR A 99 4.81 17.99 -16.33
N ARG A 100 4.32 19.14 -15.87
CA ARG A 100 5.02 20.44 -15.95
C ARG A 100 5.60 20.90 -14.63
N VAL A 101 5.03 20.45 -13.52
CA VAL A 101 5.56 20.74 -12.19
C VAL A 101 6.77 19.88 -11.85
N ALA A 102 7.61 20.36 -10.95
CA ALA A 102 8.78 19.67 -10.44
C ALA A 102 8.40 18.35 -9.77
N LEU A 103 9.26 17.33 -9.92
CA LEU A 103 9.08 16.03 -9.29
C LEU A 103 8.91 16.15 -7.76
N SER A 104 9.68 17.02 -7.10
CA SER A 104 9.56 17.25 -5.66
C SER A 104 8.16 17.71 -5.27
N PHE A 105 7.54 18.59 -6.07
CA PHE A 105 6.18 19.04 -5.85
C PHE A 105 5.16 17.92 -6.06
N ASN A 106 5.31 17.11 -7.13
CA ASN A 106 4.48 15.92 -7.34
C ASN A 106 4.55 14.94 -6.16
N VAL A 107 5.73 14.75 -5.57
CA VAL A 107 5.90 13.91 -4.38
C VAL A 107 5.10 14.48 -3.20
N GLU A 108 5.25 15.76 -2.89
CA GLU A 108 4.49 16.39 -1.80
C GLU A 108 2.96 16.32 -2.02
N VAL A 109 2.51 16.57 -3.26
CA VAL A 109 1.09 16.42 -3.62
C VAL A 109 0.63 14.98 -3.41
N THR A 110 1.43 13.99 -3.81
CA THR A 110 1.12 12.56 -3.69
C THR A 110 0.95 12.13 -2.22
N LEU A 111 1.75 12.67 -1.30
CA LEU A 111 1.63 12.39 0.14
C LEU A 111 0.27 12.83 0.72
N LEU A 112 -0.34 13.85 0.13
CA LEU A 112 -1.55 14.50 0.62
C LEU A 112 -2.80 14.18 -0.21
N LEU A 113 -2.63 13.52 -1.35
CA LEU A 113 -3.72 13.23 -2.28
C LEU A 113 -4.64 12.14 -1.74
N ASP A 114 -5.95 12.28 -1.99
CA ASP A 114 -6.86 11.13 -1.93
C ASP A 114 -6.85 10.42 -3.30
N PRO A 115 -6.27 9.21 -3.41
CA PRO A 115 -6.19 8.51 -4.70
C PRO A 115 -7.55 8.09 -5.25
N ARG A 116 -8.63 8.09 -4.43
CA ARG A 116 -9.97 7.72 -4.89
C ARG A 116 -10.60 8.82 -5.75
N SER A 117 -10.46 10.07 -5.34
CA SER A 117 -10.98 11.22 -6.11
C SER A 117 -10.16 11.46 -7.39
N ALA A 118 -8.86 11.20 -7.33
CA ALA A 118 -7.94 11.37 -8.45
C ALA A 118 -7.83 10.14 -9.38
N ALA A 119 -8.64 9.10 -9.19
CA ALA A 119 -8.45 7.82 -9.88
C ALA A 119 -8.40 7.92 -11.42
N PRO A 120 -9.31 8.65 -12.09
CA PRO A 120 -9.26 8.77 -13.55
C PRO A 120 -7.99 9.50 -14.04
N MET A 121 -7.49 10.48 -13.29
CA MET A 121 -6.24 11.19 -13.61
C MET A 121 -5.03 10.27 -13.42
N LEU A 122 -4.96 9.56 -12.29
CA LEU A 122 -3.84 8.68 -11.96
C LEU A 122 -3.66 7.55 -12.98
N ARG A 123 -4.76 7.02 -13.53
CA ARG A 123 -4.72 6.00 -14.61
C ARG A 123 -4.21 6.51 -15.95
N LEU A 124 -4.23 7.83 -16.18
CA LEU A 124 -3.70 8.48 -17.38
C LEU A 124 -2.27 8.99 -17.18
N MET A 125 -1.72 8.90 -15.96
CA MET A 125 -0.42 9.47 -15.64
C MET A 125 0.71 8.75 -16.40
N PRO A 126 1.64 9.48 -17.03
CA PRO A 126 2.79 8.90 -17.71
C PRO A 126 3.61 7.97 -16.79
N MET A 127 4.01 6.83 -17.34
CA MET A 127 4.69 5.77 -16.58
C MET A 127 5.99 6.24 -15.94
N ASP A 128 6.77 7.06 -16.65
CA ASP A 128 8.02 7.65 -16.19
C ASP A 128 7.81 8.51 -14.93
N LEU A 129 6.76 9.33 -14.90
CA LEU A 129 6.41 10.13 -13.72
C LEU A 129 5.95 9.26 -12.55
N VAL A 130 5.11 8.25 -12.81
CA VAL A 130 4.65 7.30 -11.78
C VAL A 130 5.84 6.57 -11.14
N VAL A 131 6.78 6.10 -11.95
CA VAL A 131 7.99 5.42 -11.50
C VAL A 131 8.92 6.37 -10.77
N ALA A 132 9.09 7.61 -11.24
CA ALA A 132 9.93 8.62 -10.59
C ALA A 132 9.41 8.98 -9.19
N VAL A 133 8.11 9.24 -9.05
CA VAL A 133 7.47 9.49 -7.75
C VAL A 133 7.62 8.28 -6.83
N THR A 134 7.41 7.06 -7.36
CA THR A 134 7.59 5.82 -6.58
C THR A 134 9.00 5.69 -6.01
N ARG A 135 10.05 5.99 -6.78
CA ARG A 135 11.43 5.97 -6.27
C ARG A 135 11.63 6.93 -5.10
N GLU A 136 11.06 8.13 -5.18
CA GLU A 136 11.14 9.10 -4.09
C GLU A 136 10.36 8.65 -2.85
N LEU A 137 9.18 8.06 -3.01
CA LEU A 137 8.40 7.51 -1.89
C LEU A 137 9.12 6.34 -1.21
N VAL A 138 9.76 5.45 -1.98
CA VAL A 138 10.59 4.36 -1.42
C VAL A 138 11.76 4.93 -0.61
N LYS A 139 12.50 5.90 -1.14
CA LYS A 139 13.60 6.56 -0.41
C LYS A 139 13.14 7.17 0.91
N ARG A 140 11.94 7.76 0.92
CA ARG A 140 11.31 8.37 2.10
C ARG A 140 10.60 7.36 3.01
N ARG A 141 10.62 6.07 2.66
CA ARG A 141 9.93 4.97 3.38
C ARG A 141 8.42 5.18 3.51
N GLU A 142 7.80 5.74 2.48
CA GLU A 142 6.40 6.14 2.47
C GLU A 142 5.45 4.98 2.10
N PHE A 143 5.59 3.86 2.82
CA PHE A 143 4.90 2.59 2.52
C PHE A 143 3.38 2.68 2.66
N ILE A 144 2.90 3.39 3.68
CA ILE A 144 1.47 3.59 3.92
C ILE A 144 0.85 4.42 2.79
N VAL A 145 1.55 5.45 2.31
CA VAL A 145 1.07 6.27 1.19
C VAL A 145 1.00 5.41 -0.06
N MET A 146 2.09 4.70 -0.41
CA MET A 146 2.12 3.83 -1.59
C MET A 146 1.00 2.77 -1.57
N ALA A 147 0.73 2.16 -0.42
CA ALA A 147 -0.34 1.17 -0.27
C ALA A 147 -1.75 1.71 -0.58
N ARG A 148 -2.02 3.00 -0.32
CA ARG A 148 -3.31 3.63 -0.63
C ARG A 148 -3.57 3.78 -2.13
N PHE A 149 -2.53 3.80 -2.96
CA PHE A 149 -2.65 3.97 -4.41
C PHE A 149 -2.86 2.64 -5.15
N VAL A 150 -2.61 1.51 -4.49
CA VAL A 150 -2.62 0.17 -5.10
C VAL A 150 -3.98 -0.16 -5.74
N ASP A 151 -5.09 0.25 -5.12
CA ASP A 151 -6.45 0.03 -5.65
C ASP A 151 -6.79 0.93 -6.85
N THR A 152 -6.06 2.02 -7.03
CA THR A 152 -6.33 3.01 -8.07
C THR A 152 -5.51 2.79 -9.33
N LEU A 153 -4.23 2.43 -9.17
CA LEU A 153 -3.28 2.28 -10.27
C LEU A 153 -3.60 1.07 -11.16
N THR A 154 -3.28 1.19 -12.44
CA THR A 154 -3.39 0.08 -13.40
C THR A 154 -2.33 -0.99 -13.15
N ASP A 155 -2.57 -2.21 -13.61
CA ASP A 155 -1.59 -3.31 -13.46
C ASP A 155 -0.27 -3.03 -14.19
N GLU A 156 -0.32 -2.28 -15.29
CA GLU A 156 0.88 -1.83 -15.99
C GLU A 156 1.71 -0.89 -15.11
N GLN A 157 1.06 0.09 -14.46
CA GLN A 157 1.71 1.00 -13.53
C GLN A 157 2.25 0.26 -12.31
N ILE A 158 1.49 -0.69 -11.76
CA ILE A 158 1.94 -1.54 -10.66
C ILE A 158 3.21 -2.30 -11.05
N ARG A 159 3.26 -2.93 -12.23
CA ARG A 159 4.47 -3.62 -12.72
C ARG A 159 5.66 -2.66 -12.87
N GLY A 160 5.43 -1.47 -13.42
CA GLY A 160 6.45 -0.42 -13.53
C GLY A 160 7.03 -0.01 -12.17
N CYS A 161 6.16 0.19 -11.18
CA CYS A 161 6.57 0.48 -9.79
C CYS A 161 7.33 -0.69 -9.16
N MET A 162 6.84 -1.92 -9.32
CA MET A 162 7.48 -3.13 -8.75
C MET A 162 8.92 -3.33 -9.23
N ALA A 163 9.25 -2.88 -10.44
CA ALA A 163 10.59 -2.96 -11.00
C ALA A 163 11.61 -2.04 -10.30
N VAL A 164 11.14 -1.04 -9.54
CA VAL A 164 12.01 -0.05 -8.88
C VAL A 164 11.94 -0.08 -7.35
N ILE A 165 11.03 -0.88 -6.80
CA ILE A 165 10.87 -1.12 -5.36
C ILE A 165 11.72 -2.32 -4.97
N ASP A 166 12.45 -2.26 -3.85
CA ASP A 166 13.18 -3.41 -3.30
C ASP A 166 12.26 -4.42 -2.60
N ASP A 167 12.73 -5.64 -2.34
CA ASP A 167 11.90 -6.73 -1.77
C ASP A 167 11.33 -6.37 -0.39
N GLU A 168 12.08 -5.62 0.43
CA GLU A 168 11.68 -5.24 1.78
C GLU A 168 10.61 -4.16 1.76
N SER A 169 10.80 -3.12 0.95
CA SER A 169 9.79 -2.10 0.69
C SER A 169 8.50 -2.72 0.13
N MET A 170 8.61 -3.72 -0.75
CA MET A 170 7.46 -4.41 -1.34
C MET A 170 6.61 -5.13 -0.27
N LEU A 171 7.26 -5.85 0.65
CA LEU A 171 6.59 -6.51 1.76
C LEU A 171 5.91 -5.49 2.69
N ARG A 172 6.59 -4.39 3.01
CA ARG A 172 6.02 -3.32 3.86
C ARG A 172 4.82 -2.62 3.22
N ILE A 173 4.86 -2.36 1.91
CA ILE A 173 3.71 -1.80 1.19
C ILE A 173 2.54 -2.79 1.26
N GLY A 174 2.79 -4.07 0.97
CA GLY A 174 1.78 -5.13 1.01
C GLY A 174 1.04 -5.21 2.35
N PHE A 175 1.74 -5.02 3.46
CA PHE A 175 1.16 -4.99 4.81
C PHE A 175 0.07 -3.93 4.99
N PHE A 176 0.21 -2.78 4.32
CA PHE A 176 -0.72 -1.66 4.46
C PHE A 176 -1.84 -1.64 3.41
N VAL A 177 -1.81 -2.55 2.40
CA VAL A 177 -2.86 -2.61 1.37
C VAL A 177 -4.22 -2.87 2.00
N GLU A 178 -5.24 -2.14 1.57
CA GLU A 178 -6.57 -2.19 2.18
C GLU A 178 -7.41 -3.36 1.68
N SER A 179 -7.36 -3.62 0.37
CA SER A 179 -8.12 -4.69 -0.30
C SER A 179 -7.30 -5.98 -0.36
N PRO A 180 -7.73 -7.06 0.35
CA PRO A 180 -7.07 -8.37 0.23
C PRO A 180 -7.14 -8.93 -1.19
N GLN A 181 -8.23 -8.65 -1.92
CA GLN A 181 -8.40 -9.03 -3.32
C GLN A 181 -7.36 -8.34 -4.21
N ARG A 182 -7.20 -7.02 -4.06
CA ARG A 182 -6.19 -6.29 -4.83
C ARG A 182 -4.78 -6.72 -4.46
N LEU A 183 -4.51 -6.98 -3.18
CA LEU A 183 -3.23 -7.54 -2.76
C LEU A 183 -2.97 -8.89 -3.45
N ALA A 184 -3.97 -9.76 -3.53
CA ALA A 184 -3.84 -11.04 -4.22
C ALA A 184 -3.52 -10.86 -5.72
N GLU A 185 -4.22 -9.93 -6.38
CA GLU A 185 -3.95 -9.57 -7.78
C GLU A 185 -2.49 -9.09 -7.95
N VAL A 186 -2.02 -8.17 -7.11
CA VAL A 186 -0.65 -7.63 -7.18
C VAL A 186 0.40 -8.73 -6.95
N VAL A 187 0.19 -9.63 -5.99
CA VAL A 187 1.10 -10.76 -5.75
C VAL A 187 1.07 -11.73 -6.94
N SER A 188 -0.07 -11.90 -7.60
CA SER A 188 -0.17 -12.73 -8.81
C SER A 188 0.66 -12.18 -9.99
N LEU A 189 0.94 -10.86 -10.02
CA LEU A 189 1.82 -10.24 -11.01
C LEU A 189 3.31 -10.57 -10.80
N MET A 190 3.70 -11.03 -9.61
CA MET A 190 5.07 -11.44 -9.32
C MET A 190 5.38 -12.78 -9.96
N ASN A 191 6.61 -12.97 -10.44
CA ASN A 191 7.12 -14.31 -10.73
C ASN A 191 7.53 -15.01 -9.42
N ASP A 192 7.73 -16.33 -9.48
CA ASP A 192 8.03 -17.13 -8.27
C ASP A 192 9.36 -16.73 -7.63
N ALA A 193 10.38 -16.40 -8.43
CA ALA A 193 11.68 -15.96 -7.92
C ALA A 193 11.58 -14.66 -7.11
N ARG A 194 10.76 -13.70 -7.56
CA ARG A 194 10.52 -12.44 -6.85
C ARG A 194 9.68 -12.69 -5.59
N LEU A 195 8.65 -13.52 -5.69
CA LEU A 195 7.83 -13.88 -4.53
C LEU A 195 8.66 -14.56 -3.44
N GLN A 196 9.55 -15.48 -3.81
CA GLN A 196 10.50 -16.12 -2.88
C GLN A 196 11.36 -15.10 -2.14
N LYS A 197 11.93 -14.12 -2.85
CA LYS A 197 12.75 -13.06 -2.23
C LYS A 197 11.94 -12.19 -1.27
N VAL A 198 10.74 -11.78 -1.67
CA VAL A 198 9.85 -10.95 -0.82
C VAL A 198 9.44 -11.72 0.44
N VAL A 199 9.08 -12.99 0.32
CA VAL A 199 8.72 -13.85 1.47
C VAL A 199 9.93 -14.08 2.38
N ALA A 200 11.13 -14.22 1.82
CA ALA A 200 12.36 -14.37 2.61
C ALA A 200 12.68 -13.16 3.50
N ILE A 201 12.28 -11.94 3.10
CA ILE A 201 12.40 -10.75 3.95
C ILE A 201 11.59 -10.93 5.25
N ALA A 202 10.42 -11.56 5.19
CA ALA A 202 9.61 -11.79 6.38
C ALA A 202 10.26 -12.78 7.36
N GLY A 203 11.15 -13.63 6.85
CA GLY A 203 11.95 -14.55 7.64
C GLY A 203 13.11 -13.87 8.37
N ARG A 204 13.28 -12.55 8.28
CA ARG A 204 14.34 -11.80 8.97
C ARG A 204 13.83 -11.25 10.30
N PRO A 205 14.25 -11.81 11.46
CA PRO A 205 13.75 -11.39 12.77
C PRO A 205 13.97 -9.89 13.03
N GLU A 206 15.09 -9.34 12.55
CA GLU A 206 15.48 -7.94 12.74
C GLU A 206 14.54 -6.93 12.10
N LEU A 207 13.74 -7.36 11.10
CA LEU A 207 12.78 -6.49 10.43
C LEU A 207 11.40 -6.52 11.08
N ALA A 208 11.12 -7.50 11.95
CA ALA A 208 9.82 -7.72 12.59
C ALA A 208 8.63 -7.74 11.59
N LEU A 209 8.86 -8.27 10.38
CA LEU A 209 7.85 -8.32 9.30
C LEU A 209 7.14 -9.68 9.19
N GLY A 210 7.43 -10.64 10.07
CA GLY A 210 6.79 -11.97 10.07
C GLY A 210 5.26 -11.88 10.14
N GLY A 211 4.74 -10.96 10.96
CA GLY A 211 3.32 -10.68 11.04
C GLY A 211 2.69 -10.21 9.73
N ALA A 212 3.42 -9.45 8.91
CA ALA A 212 2.90 -8.97 7.64
C ALA A 212 2.56 -10.11 6.67
N VAL A 213 3.39 -11.15 6.64
CA VAL A 213 3.10 -12.35 5.83
C VAL A 213 1.92 -13.11 6.39
N MET A 214 1.75 -13.19 7.71
CA MET A 214 0.58 -13.86 8.30
C MET A 214 -0.74 -13.13 7.97
N VAL A 215 -0.74 -11.79 8.02
CA VAL A 215 -1.90 -10.99 7.59
C VAL A 215 -2.19 -11.24 6.11
N LEU A 216 -1.16 -11.23 5.27
CA LEU A 216 -1.31 -11.52 3.84
C LEU A 216 -1.88 -12.93 3.61
N LEU A 217 -1.35 -13.94 4.28
CA LEU A 217 -1.84 -15.32 4.19
C LEU A 217 -3.31 -15.44 4.61
N SER A 218 -3.76 -14.74 5.65
CA SER A 218 -5.19 -14.80 6.05
C SER A 218 -6.13 -14.06 5.10
N GLY A 219 -5.64 -13.05 4.38
CA GLY A 219 -6.45 -12.24 3.47
C GLY A 219 -6.59 -12.81 2.05
N VAL A 220 -5.72 -13.73 1.63
CA VAL A 220 -5.71 -14.24 0.25
C VAL A 220 -6.36 -15.62 0.09
N GLU A 221 -6.80 -15.92 -1.12
CA GLU A 221 -7.44 -17.18 -1.47
C GLU A 221 -6.47 -18.38 -1.46
N ALA A 222 -7.02 -19.59 -1.37
CA ALA A 222 -6.25 -20.82 -1.20
C ALA A 222 -5.12 -21.04 -2.23
N PRO A 223 -5.32 -20.83 -3.55
CA PRO A 223 -4.25 -21.04 -4.52
C PRO A 223 -3.03 -20.14 -4.27
N LEU A 224 -3.28 -18.88 -3.91
CA LEU A 224 -2.22 -17.93 -3.62
C LEU A 224 -1.55 -18.20 -2.28
N ARG A 225 -2.32 -18.59 -1.25
CA ARG A 225 -1.77 -19.05 0.04
C ARG A 225 -0.77 -20.18 -0.14
N VAL A 226 -1.16 -21.21 -0.91
CA VAL A 226 -0.29 -22.36 -1.22
C VAL A 226 1.00 -21.89 -1.89
N ARG A 227 0.90 -21.00 -2.88
CA ARG A 227 2.05 -20.45 -3.60
C ARG A 227 3.02 -19.69 -2.69
N ILE A 228 2.52 -18.87 -1.76
CA ILE A 228 3.33 -18.10 -0.80
C ILE A 228 4.04 -19.03 0.19
N VAL A 229 3.30 -19.99 0.78
CA VAL A 229 3.88 -20.93 1.75
C VAL A 229 4.87 -21.86 1.05
N GLN A 230 4.58 -22.31 -0.18
CA GLN A 230 5.53 -23.05 -0.99
C GLN A 230 6.80 -22.24 -1.26
N ALA A 231 6.67 -20.95 -1.60
CA ALA A 231 7.82 -20.07 -1.79
C ALA A 231 8.71 -20.00 -0.53
N ALA A 232 8.11 -19.94 0.67
CA ALA A 232 8.84 -20.00 1.93
C ALA A 232 9.52 -21.36 2.16
N MET A 233 8.80 -22.47 1.96
CA MET A 233 9.29 -23.83 2.23
C MET A 233 10.31 -24.33 1.20
N THR A 234 10.33 -23.76 0.00
CA THR A 234 11.29 -24.11 -1.07
C THR A 234 12.45 -23.13 -1.16
N HIS A 235 12.48 -22.12 -0.29
CA HIS A 235 13.56 -21.15 -0.27
C HIS A 235 14.90 -21.82 0.05
N ALA A 236 15.97 -21.33 -0.59
CA ALA A 236 17.32 -21.87 -0.45
C ALA A 236 17.88 -21.70 0.97
N ASP A 237 17.54 -20.57 1.61
CA ASP A 237 17.81 -20.36 3.04
C ASP A 237 16.78 -21.12 3.88
N GLU A 238 17.26 -22.03 4.72
CA GLU A 238 16.38 -22.90 5.50
C GLU A 238 15.59 -22.16 6.58
N SER A 239 16.13 -21.04 7.07
CA SER A 239 15.55 -20.25 8.15
C SER A 239 14.23 -19.58 7.78
N VAL A 240 13.98 -19.30 6.49
CA VAL A 240 12.75 -18.62 6.03
C VAL A 240 11.50 -19.40 6.43
N GLY A 241 11.54 -20.72 6.29
CA GLY A 241 10.43 -21.57 6.68
C GLY A 241 10.21 -21.62 8.19
N GLU A 242 11.31 -21.69 8.96
CA GLU A 242 11.27 -21.68 10.44
C GLU A 242 10.66 -20.38 10.95
N GLN A 243 11.08 -19.26 10.39
CA GLN A 243 10.66 -17.93 10.80
C GLN A 243 9.20 -17.67 10.44
N LEU A 244 8.70 -18.24 9.34
CA LEU A 244 7.27 -18.23 9.04
C LEU A 244 6.46 -18.98 10.11
N VAL A 245 6.95 -20.15 10.56
CA VAL A 245 6.29 -20.91 11.63
C VAL A 245 6.35 -20.16 12.96
N ILE A 246 7.50 -19.56 13.31
CA ILE A 246 7.66 -18.73 14.51
C ILE A 246 6.65 -17.58 14.47
N ALA A 247 6.59 -16.81 13.38
CA ALA A 247 5.64 -15.71 13.22
C ALA A 247 4.19 -16.20 13.33
N ALA A 248 3.86 -17.37 12.77
CA ALA A 248 2.53 -17.96 12.93
C ALA A 248 2.22 -18.32 14.39
N ARG A 249 3.21 -18.80 15.16
CA ARG A 249 3.05 -19.07 16.59
C ARG A 249 2.88 -17.78 17.38
N GLU A 250 3.74 -16.79 17.17
CA GLU A 250 3.70 -15.48 17.85
C GLU A 250 2.38 -14.75 17.64
N HIS A 251 1.78 -14.86 16.45
CA HIS A 251 0.52 -14.20 16.12
C HIS A 251 -0.73 -15.08 16.27
N GLY A 252 -0.60 -16.30 16.81
CA GLY A 252 -1.72 -17.21 17.05
C GLY A 252 -2.41 -17.72 15.77
N MET A 253 -1.67 -17.82 14.67
CA MET A 253 -2.15 -18.18 13.33
C MET A 253 -1.63 -19.55 12.86
N GLN A 254 -1.26 -20.43 13.81
CA GLN A 254 -0.75 -21.78 13.55
C GLN A 254 -1.73 -22.65 12.74
N ALA A 255 -3.02 -22.57 13.07
CA ALA A 255 -4.08 -23.33 12.38
C ALA A 255 -4.08 -23.07 10.87
N LEU A 256 -3.80 -21.82 10.45
CA LEU A 256 -3.72 -21.46 9.04
C LEU A 256 -2.61 -22.23 8.33
N LEU A 257 -1.47 -22.46 8.97
CA LEU A 257 -0.39 -23.27 8.40
C LEU A 257 -0.74 -24.77 8.42
N THR A 258 -1.39 -25.25 9.47
CA THR A 258 -1.82 -26.66 9.58
C THR A 258 -2.74 -27.04 8.42
N ASP A 259 -3.74 -26.20 8.12
CA ASP A 259 -4.71 -26.45 7.06
C ASP A 259 -4.06 -26.49 5.66
N LEU A 260 -2.90 -25.83 5.50
CA LEU A 260 -2.17 -25.78 4.24
C LEU A 260 -1.27 -27.00 4.00
N VAL A 261 -0.93 -27.78 5.03
CA VAL A 261 -0.02 -28.94 4.91
C VAL A 261 -0.50 -29.91 3.82
N ALA A 262 -1.80 -30.23 3.80
CA ALA A 262 -2.36 -31.17 2.83
C ALA A 262 -2.47 -30.60 1.40
N SER A 263 -2.43 -29.27 1.25
CA SER A 263 -2.58 -28.59 -0.04
C SER A 263 -1.24 -28.25 -0.71
N LEU A 264 -0.13 -28.44 -0.01
CA LEU A 264 1.22 -28.16 -0.50
C LEU A 264 1.82 -29.33 -1.29
N PRO A 265 2.71 -29.07 -2.27
CA PRO A 265 3.50 -30.12 -2.89
C PRO A 265 4.31 -30.91 -1.84
N ALA A 266 4.57 -32.20 -2.12
CA ALA A 266 5.13 -33.15 -1.14
C ALA A 266 6.37 -32.64 -0.38
N VAL A 267 7.32 -32.02 -1.08
CA VAL A 267 8.54 -31.47 -0.47
C VAL A 267 8.23 -30.34 0.52
N ALA A 268 7.38 -29.40 0.12
CA ALA A 268 6.99 -28.27 0.96
C ALA A 268 6.10 -28.72 2.13
N SER A 269 5.18 -29.66 1.88
CA SER A 269 4.30 -30.26 2.89
C SER A 269 5.09 -30.98 3.99
N GLN A 270 6.01 -31.86 3.60
CA GLN A 270 6.87 -32.58 4.56
C GLN A 270 7.73 -31.63 5.39
N ARG A 271 8.28 -30.59 4.76
CA ARG A 271 9.09 -29.60 5.46
C ARG A 271 8.25 -28.80 6.45
N LEU A 272 7.09 -28.29 6.05
CA LEU A 272 6.19 -27.55 6.94
C LEU A 272 5.77 -28.43 8.13
N ALA A 273 5.38 -29.68 7.88
CA ALA A 273 5.01 -30.62 8.95
C ALA A 273 6.14 -30.85 9.96
N ARG A 274 7.40 -30.96 9.49
CA ARG A 274 8.58 -31.09 10.38
C ARG A 274 8.82 -29.85 11.23
N LEU A 275 8.65 -28.66 10.67
CA LEU A 275 8.85 -27.39 11.39
C LEU A 275 7.73 -27.10 12.39
N MET A 276 6.54 -27.64 12.16
CA MET A 276 5.39 -27.45 13.05
C MET A 276 5.35 -28.42 14.23
N ALA A 277 5.99 -29.59 14.11
CA ALA A 277 6.16 -30.57 15.18
C ALA A 277 6.94 -29.99 16.38
#